data_AF-A0A971D0L7-F1
#
_entry.id   AF-A0A971D0L7-F1
#
_cell.length_a   1.000
_cell.length_b   1.000
_cell.length_c   1.000
_cell.angle_alpha   90.00
_cell.angle_beta   90.00
_cell.angle_gamma   90.00
#
_symmetry.space_group_name_H-M   'P 1'
#
loop_
_entity.id
_entity.type
_entity.pdbx_description
1 polymer ?
#
loop_
_entity_poly.entity_id
_entity_poly.type
_entity_poly.pdbx_seq_one_letter_code
_entity_poly.pdbx_strand_id
1 'polypeptide(L)'
;MQGCICPHPPLLIPEVGGTTRNKVAATVTAMERLAASVGEPETVVVISPHADSFEAAHAVKTASRLHGDFGRFRHPEAAYSYDNDVHFAELLLARAGDHRRISVVPDDGDVLDWGVLVPLSFLHCRSIVSLSVVGP
;
A
#
# COMPACT_ATOMS: atom_id res chain seq x y z
N MET A 1 -17.50 -4.14 5.08
CA MET A 1 -16.14 -4.17 4.51
C MET A 1 -16.28 -3.90 3.01
N GLN A 2 -15.50 -2.96 2.49
CA GLN A 2 -15.42 -2.66 1.06
C GLN A 2 -14.07 -3.18 0.55
N GLY A 3 -13.96 -3.43 -0.75
CA GLY A 3 -12.71 -3.84 -1.38
C GLY A 3 -12.62 -3.27 -2.78
N CYS A 4 -11.41 -2.95 -3.21
CA CYS A 4 -11.13 -2.41 -4.53
C CYS A 4 -9.78 -2.93 -5.05
N ILE A 5 -9.62 -2.88 -6.37
CA ILE A 5 -8.38 -3.23 -7.05
C ILE A 5 -7.82 -1.95 -7.65
N CYS A 6 -6.59 -1.62 -7.28
CA CYS A 6 -5.92 -0.39 -7.70
C CYS A 6 -4.67 -0.74 -8.51
N PRO A 7 -4.45 -0.11 -9.68
CA PRO A 7 -3.15 -0.16 -10.34
C PRO A 7 -2.13 0.64 -9.53
N HIS A 8 -0.85 0.26 -9.61
CA HIS A 8 0.24 0.97 -8.95
C HIS A 8 1.41 1.45 -9.85
N PRO A 9 1.24 1.74 -11.17
CA PRO A 9 2.34 2.31 -11.93
C PRO A 9 2.64 3.73 -11.43
N PRO A 10 3.92 4.06 -11.11
CA PRO A 10 4.35 5.39 -10.65
C PRO A 10 3.95 6.54 -11.58
N LEU A 11 3.69 6.24 -12.87
CA LEU A 11 3.16 7.19 -13.85
C LEU A 11 1.87 7.90 -13.37
N LEU A 12 1.12 7.30 -12.45
CA LEU A 12 -0.10 7.90 -11.89
C LEU A 12 0.18 9.01 -10.87
N ILE A 13 1.41 9.20 -10.41
CA ILE A 13 1.78 10.29 -9.50
C ILE A 13 2.04 11.56 -10.30
N PRO A 14 1.48 12.73 -9.92
CA PRO A 14 1.66 13.99 -10.65
C PRO A 14 3.13 14.34 -10.94
N GLU A 15 3.99 14.24 -9.93
CA GLU A 15 5.40 14.58 -9.98
C GLU A 15 6.16 13.67 -10.94
N VAL A 16 5.91 12.36 -10.85
CA VAL A 16 6.58 11.33 -11.68
C VAL A 16 6.08 11.33 -13.12
N GLY A 17 4.77 11.42 -13.31
CA GLY A 17 4.16 11.26 -14.63
C GLY A 17 4.09 12.54 -15.45
N GLY A 18 4.10 13.71 -14.81
CA GLY A 18 4.06 15.02 -15.46
C GLY A 18 3.02 15.09 -16.60
N THR A 19 3.44 15.56 -17.77
CA THR A 19 2.58 15.63 -18.96
C THR A 19 2.22 14.25 -19.55
N THR A 20 2.97 13.20 -19.23
CA THR A 20 2.71 11.83 -19.72
C THR A 20 1.49 11.22 -19.04
N ARG A 21 1.05 11.71 -17.87
CA ARG A 21 -0.21 11.33 -17.23
C ARG A 21 -1.42 11.48 -18.16
N ASN A 22 -1.37 12.41 -19.11
CA ASN A 22 -2.45 12.59 -20.10
C ASN A 22 -2.73 11.32 -20.91
N LYS A 23 -1.72 10.45 -21.12
CA LYS A 23 -1.88 9.17 -21.82
C LYS A 23 -2.68 8.15 -21.00
N VAL A 24 -2.75 8.32 -19.68
CA VAL A 24 -3.47 7.46 -18.73
C VAL A 24 -4.56 8.23 -17.97
N ALA A 25 -5.07 9.32 -18.55
CA ALA A 25 -6.05 10.19 -17.91
C ALA A 25 -7.31 9.43 -17.48
N ALA A 26 -7.77 8.45 -18.27
CA ALA A 26 -8.90 7.60 -17.91
C ALA A 26 -8.66 6.80 -16.62
N THR A 27 -7.44 6.30 -16.42
CA THR A 27 -7.04 5.59 -15.18
C THR A 27 -6.98 6.54 -13.99
N VAL A 28 -6.43 7.75 -14.18
CA VAL A 28 -6.39 8.78 -13.13
C VAL A 28 -7.81 9.13 -12.68
N THR A 29 -8.71 9.43 -13.62
CA THR A 29 -10.11 9.73 -13.32
C THR A 29 -10.83 8.54 -12.67
N ALA A 30 -10.53 7.30 -13.07
CA ALA A 30 -11.10 6.12 -12.43
C ALA A 30 -10.62 5.99 -10.97
N MET A 31 -9.35 6.25 -10.68
CA MET A 31 -8.80 6.25 -9.32
C MET A 31 -9.42 7.36 -8.46
N GLU A 32 -9.60 8.56 -8.98
CA GLU A 32 -10.27 9.67 -8.28
C GLU A 32 -11.73 9.33 -7.94
N ARG A 33 -12.47 8.73 -8.88
CA ARG A 33 -13.84 8.26 -8.64
C ARG A 33 -13.90 7.13 -7.62
N LEU A 34 -12.96 6.19 -7.68
CA LEU A 34 -12.85 5.12 -6.71
C LEU A 34 -12.62 5.70 -5.31
N ALA A 35 -11.66 6.61 -5.15
CA ALA A 35 -11.39 7.28 -3.89
C ALA A 35 -12.63 8.00 -3.33
N ALA A 36 -13.35 8.74 -4.17
CA ALA A 36 -14.61 9.37 -3.78
C ALA A 36 -15.68 8.36 -3.34
N SER A 37 -15.76 7.20 -3.98
CA SER A 37 -16.72 6.14 -3.61
C SER A 37 -16.35 5.41 -2.32
N VAL A 38 -15.05 5.23 -2.06
CA VAL A 38 -14.53 4.62 -0.84
C VAL A 38 -14.73 5.56 0.36
N GLY A 39 -14.59 6.87 0.15
CA GLY A 39 -14.67 7.87 1.21
C GLY A 39 -13.42 7.87 2.07
N GLU A 40 -13.59 8.02 3.38
CA GLU A 40 -12.49 8.07 4.36
C GLU A 40 -12.66 6.94 5.41
N PRO A 41 -12.23 5.71 5.08
CA PRO A 41 -12.19 4.61 6.05
C PRO A 41 -11.25 4.91 7.22
N GLU A 42 -11.55 4.28 8.36
CA GLU A 42 -10.66 4.31 9.53
C GLU A 42 -9.31 3.65 9.21
N THR A 43 -9.33 2.39 8.77
CA THR A 43 -8.14 1.62 8.39
C THR A 43 -8.24 1.10 6.96
N VAL A 44 -7.19 1.26 6.17
CA VAL A 44 -7.04 0.61 4.85
C VAL A 44 -5.99 -0.48 4.92
N VAL A 45 -6.38 -1.73 4.61
CA VAL A 45 -5.42 -2.82 4.40
C VAL A 45 -4.99 -2.83 2.94
N VAL A 46 -3.72 -2.57 2.68
CA VAL A 46 -3.14 -2.64 1.34
C VAL A 46 -2.43 -3.97 1.17
N ILE A 47 -2.85 -4.74 0.16
CA ILE A 47 -2.23 -6.01 -0.22
C ILE A 47 -1.40 -5.76 -1.48
N SER A 48 -0.07 -5.80 -1.37
CA SER A 48 0.83 -5.56 -2.50
C SER A 48 1.62 -6.82 -2.87
N PRO A 49 1.90 -7.06 -4.16
CA PRO A 49 2.67 -8.24 -4.60
C PRO A 49 4.19 -8.07 -4.45
N HIS A 50 4.64 -6.97 -3.86
CA HIS A 50 6.06 -6.64 -3.70
C HIS A 50 6.48 -7.05 -2.29
N ALA A 51 7.10 -8.22 -2.17
CA ALA A 51 7.77 -8.67 -0.96
C ALA A 51 9.27 -8.51 -1.19
N ASP A 52 9.83 -7.38 -0.75
CA ASP A 52 11.23 -7.02 -1.06
C ASP A 52 12.27 -7.99 -0.46
N SER A 53 11.91 -8.94 0.42
CA SER A 53 12.90 -9.82 1.08
C SER A 53 12.41 -11.15 1.68
N PHE A 54 11.12 -11.51 1.59
CA PHE A 54 10.59 -12.71 2.25
C PHE A 54 10.44 -13.86 1.26
N GLU A 55 11.43 -14.75 1.21
CA GLU A 55 11.56 -15.79 0.18
C GLU A 55 10.42 -16.83 0.14
N ALA A 56 9.53 -16.90 1.14
CA ALA A 56 8.43 -17.87 1.15
C ALA A 56 7.24 -17.53 2.08
N ALA A 57 7.14 -16.31 2.61
CA ALA A 57 6.08 -15.93 3.54
C ALA A 57 5.50 -14.56 3.18
N HIS A 58 4.17 -14.43 3.33
CA HIS A 58 3.56 -13.11 3.33
C HIS A 58 4.08 -12.33 4.53
N ALA A 59 4.17 -11.00 4.41
CA ALA A 59 4.74 -10.17 5.46
C ALA A 59 3.81 -8.99 5.77
N VAL A 60 3.63 -8.68 7.05
CA VAL A 60 2.87 -7.51 7.49
C VAL A 60 3.76 -6.56 8.25
N LYS A 61 3.72 -5.29 7.85
CA LYS A 61 4.48 -4.20 8.49
C LYS A 61 4.00 -3.97 9.93
N THR A 62 4.92 -3.94 10.90
CA THR A 62 4.61 -3.74 12.33
C THR A 62 5.15 -2.44 12.92
N ALA A 63 5.95 -1.67 12.18
CA ALA A 63 6.38 -0.34 12.62
C ALA A 63 5.16 0.60 12.81
N SER A 64 5.15 1.42 13.86
CA SER A 64 4.01 2.28 14.22
C SER A 64 3.70 3.38 13.20
N ARG A 65 4.72 3.79 12.44
CA ARG A 65 4.61 4.75 11.35
C ARG A 65 5.32 4.21 10.14
N LEU A 66 4.66 4.32 8.99
CA LEU A 66 5.18 3.85 7.70
C LEU A 66 5.41 5.07 6.80
N HIS A 67 6.42 4.99 5.95
CA HIS A 67 6.78 6.10 5.08
C HIS A 67 7.38 5.61 3.77
N GLY A 68 7.39 6.47 2.76
CA GLY A 68 8.08 6.20 1.51
C GLY A 68 7.99 7.37 0.56
N ASP A 69 8.79 7.33 -0.49
CA ASP A 69 8.86 8.37 -1.50
C ASP A 69 9.00 7.80 -2.92
N PHE A 70 8.92 8.69 -3.91
CA PHE A 70 9.16 8.35 -5.32
C PHE A 70 10.60 8.69 -5.76
N GLY A 71 11.58 8.67 -4.84
CA GLY A 71 12.99 8.93 -5.10
C GLY A 71 13.62 7.93 -6.07
N ARG A 72 13.18 6.67 -6.07
CA ARG A 72 13.55 5.66 -7.11
C ARG A 72 13.13 6.10 -8.53
N PHE A 73 12.17 7.03 -8.64
CA PHE A 73 11.73 7.66 -9.89
C PHE A 73 12.22 9.11 -10.04
N ARG A 74 13.25 9.51 -9.27
CA ARG A 74 13.86 10.85 -9.23
C ARG A 74 12.97 11.96 -8.65
N HIS A 75 11.95 11.59 -7.87
CA HIS A 75 11.04 12.52 -7.19
C HIS A 75 10.95 12.23 -5.68
N PRO A 76 12.05 12.38 -4.91
CA PRO A 76 12.04 12.13 -3.47
C PRO A 76 11.15 13.13 -2.70
N GLU A 77 10.84 14.29 -3.30
CA GLU A 77 9.92 15.28 -2.73
C GLU A 77 8.46 14.79 -2.71
N ALA A 78 8.10 13.85 -3.59
CA ALA A 78 6.82 13.16 -3.54
C ALA A 78 6.90 12.07 -2.46
N ALA A 79 6.81 12.50 -1.21
CA ALA A 79 6.94 11.65 -0.02
C ALA A 79 5.62 11.58 0.75
N TYR A 80 5.37 10.43 1.37
CA TYR A 80 4.15 10.13 2.10
C TYR A 80 4.49 9.44 3.42
N SER A 81 3.66 9.69 4.43
CA SER A 81 3.77 9.01 5.72
C SER A 81 2.37 8.70 6.24
N TYR A 82 2.22 7.51 6.84
CA TYR A 82 0.96 6.98 7.33
C TYR A 82 1.15 6.42 8.73
N ASP A 83 0.14 6.57 9.57
CA ASP A 83 0.08 5.84 10.82
C ASP A 83 -0.32 4.38 10.53
N ASN A 84 0.39 3.42 11.15
CA ASN A 84 0.09 2.01 11.01
C ASN A 84 -0.91 1.58 12.08
N ASP A 85 -1.92 0.81 11.70
CA ASP A 85 -2.80 0.15 12.66
C ASP A 85 -2.10 -1.10 13.21
N VAL A 86 -1.16 -0.87 14.15
CA VAL A 86 -0.34 -1.92 14.77
C VAL A 86 -1.22 -2.94 15.48
N HIS A 87 -2.32 -2.51 16.10
CA HIS A 87 -3.25 -3.43 16.76
C HIS A 87 -3.88 -4.39 15.75
N PHE A 88 -4.31 -3.89 14.58
CA PHE A 88 -4.80 -4.74 13.51
C PHE A 88 -3.70 -5.68 12.99
N ALA A 89 -2.48 -5.18 12.77
CA ALA A 89 -1.36 -6.00 12.29
C ALA A 89 -1.02 -7.16 13.24
N GLU A 90 -0.98 -6.90 14.55
CA GLU A 90 -0.77 -7.91 15.59
C GLU A 90 -1.89 -8.95 15.63
N LEU A 91 -3.15 -8.51 15.54
CA LEU A 91 -4.30 -9.40 15.46
C LEU A 91 -4.24 -10.27 14.20
N LEU A 92 -3.83 -9.71 13.06
CA LEU A 92 -3.68 -10.44 11.81
C LEU A 92 -2.61 -11.53 11.93
N LEU A 93 -1.45 -11.22 12.51
CA LEU A 93 -0.39 -12.20 12.78
C LEU A 93 -0.86 -13.33 13.70
N ALA A 94 -1.52 -12.97 14.81
CA ALA A 94 -2.02 -13.95 15.77
C ALA A 94 -3.04 -14.91 15.15
N ARG A 95 -3.94 -14.40 14.30
CA ARG A 95 -4.99 -15.21 13.66
C ARG A 95 -4.51 -15.97 12.43
N ALA A 96 -3.57 -15.43 11.66
CA ALA A 96 -3.01 -16.12 10.51
C ALA A 96 -2.17 -17.33 10.94
N GLY A 97 -1.44 -17.23 12.06
CA GLY A 97 -0.66 -18.34 12.62
C GLY A 97 -1.48 -19.57 12.99
N ASP A 98 -2.77 -19.41 13.31
CA ASP A 98 -3.68 -20.53 13.58
C ASP A 98 -4.05 -21.32 12.30
N HIS A 99 -3.93 -20.69 11.14
CA HIS A 99 -4.21 -21.31 9.85
C HIS A 99 -2.93 -21.90 9.24
N ARG A 100 -2.70 -23.20 9.46
CA ARG A 100 -1.51 -23.98 9.00
C ARG A 100 -1.22 -23.99 7.47
N ARG A 101 -1.95 -23.21 6.67
CA ARG A 101 -1.82 -23.14 5.20
C ARG A 101 -1.25 -21.81 4.71
N ILE A 102 -1.19 -20.77 5.55
CA ILE A 102 -0.75 -19.44 5.16
C ILE A 102 0.30 -18.97 6.17
N SER A 103 1.53 -18.77 5.70
CA SER A 103 2.60 -18.19 6.51
C SER A 103 2.55 -16.67 6.39
N VAL A 104 2.30 -15.98 7.50
CA VAL A 104 2.41 -14.52 7.62
C VAL A 104 3.42 -14.20 8.70
N VAL A 105 4.45 -13.43 8.37
CA VAL A 105 5.51 -13.03 9.31
C VAL A 105 5.47 -11.53 9.56
N PRO A 106 5.94 -11.06 10.73
CA PRO A 106 6.11 -9.63 10.96
C PRO A 106 7.26 -9.08 10.10
N ASP A 107 7.11 -7.84 9.66
CA ASP A 107 8.13 -7.02 9.02
C ASP A 107 8.30 -5.74 9.84
N ASP A 108 9.44 -5.60 10.51
CA ASP A 108 9.77 -4.46 11.37
C ASP A 108 10.24 -3.23 10.59
N GLY A 109 10.45 -3.34 9.28
CA GLY A 109 10.77 -2.20 8.42
C GLY A 109 9.60 -1.22 8.35
N ASP A 110 9.90 0.04 8.10
CA ASP A 110 8.94 1.13 8.04
C ASP A 110 8.77 1.74 6.64
N VAL A 111 9.58 1.28 5.68
CA VAL A 111 9.58 1.76 4.30
C VAL A 111 8.49 1.09 3.46
N LEU A 112 7.73 1.91 2.74
CA LEU A 112 6.74 1.53 1.74
C LEU A 112 7.29 1.74 0.32
N ASP A 113 6.98 0.81 -0.57
CA ASP A 113 7.28 0.95 -1.99
C ASP A 113 6.12 1.62 -2.77
N TRP A 114 6.38 1.91 -4.05
CA TRP A 114 5.38 2.52 -4.94
C TRP A 114 4.14 1.64 -5.16
N GLY A 115 4.23 0.33 -4.96
CA GLY A 115 3.13 -0.61 -5.04
C GLY A 115 2.03 -0.31 -4.02
N VAL A 116 2.43 0.21 -2.86
CA VAL A 116 1.55 0.67 -1.79
C VAL A 116 1.26 2.17 -1.91
N LEU A 117 2.28 2.98 -2.20
CA LEU A 117 2.14 4.44 -2.23
C LEU A 117 1.23 4.95 -3.36
N VAL A 118 1.26 4.33 -4.55
CA VAL A 118 0.44 4.82 -5.68
C VAL A 118 -1.06 4.70 -5.42
N PRO A 119 -1.60 3.57 -4.93
CA PRO A 119 -3.01 3.53 -4.52
C PRO A 119 -3.34 4.52 -3.39
N LEU A 120 -2.49 4.59 -2.37
CA LEU A 120 -2.73 5.45 -1.20
C LEU A 120 -2.61 6.95 -1.51
N SER A 121 -1.89 7.36 -2.56
CA SER A 121 -1.88 8.77 -2.98
C SER A 121 -3.26 9.26 -3.46
N PHE A 122 -4.18 8.35 -3.78
CA PHE A 122 -5.57 8.67 -4.12
C PHE A 122 -6.53 8.42 -2.95
N LEU A 123 -6.28 7.40 -2.12
CA LEU A 123 -7.18 6.98 -1.05
C LEU A 123 -6.88 7.73 0.26
N HIS A 124 -7.90 8.38 0.83
CA HIS A 124 -7.78 8.99 2.16
C HIS A 124 -8.15 7.98 3.25
N CYS A 125 -7.38 7.92 4.32
CA CYS A 125 -7.61 7.03 5.46
C CYS A 125 -6.93 7.58 6.72
N ARG A 126 -7.35 7.11 7.90
CA ARG A 126 -6.73 7.52 9.18
C ARG A 126 -5.47 6.70 9.47
N SER A 127 -5.52 5.40 9.19
CA SER A 127 -4.40 4.48 9.32
C SER A 127 -4.38 3.45 8.20
N ILE A 128 -3.25 2.77 8.06
CA ILE A 128 -3.08 1.68 7.10
C ILE A 128 -2.57 0.41 7.76
N VAL A 129 -2.69 -0.70 7.05
CA VAL A 129 -1.93 -1.94 7.28
C VAL A 129 -1.35 -2.35 5.93
N SER A 130 -0.04 -2.58 5.88
CA SER A 130 0.63 -3.02 4.65
C SER A 130 0.95 -4.51 4.74
N LEU A 131 0.33 -5.30 3.86
CA LEU A 131 0.52 -6.74 3.71
C LEU A 131 1.19 -7.02 2.35
N SER A 132 2.44 -7.45 2.38
CA SER A 132 3.14 -7.93 1.19
C SER A 132 2.83 -9.42 0.98
N VAL A 133 2.39 -9.78 -0.22
CA VAL A 133 2.11 -11.17 -0.58
C VAL A 133 3.13 -11.70 -1.59
N VAL A 134 3.69 -12.87 -1.29
CA VAL A 134 4.44 -13.67 -2.25
C VAL A 134 3.49 -14.51 -3.10
N GLY A 135 3.83 -14.64 -4.39
CA GLY A 135 3.16 -15.58 -5.29
C GLY A 135 3.50 -17.04 -4.94
N PRO A 136 2.65 -18.00 -5.37
CA PRO A 136 2.91 -19.43 -5.24
C PRO A 136 4.06 -19.92 -6.12
#